data_AF-A0A1F7X7Z7-F1
#
_entry.id   AF-A0A1F7X7Z7-F1
#
_cell.length_a   1.000
_cell.length_b   1.000
_cell.length_c   1.000
_cell.angle_alpha   90.00
_cell.angle_beta   90.00
_cell.angle_gamma   90.00
#
_symmetry.space_group_name_H-M   'P 1'
#
loop_
_entity.id
_entity.type
_entity.pdbx_description
1 polymer ?
#
loop_
_entity_poly.entity_id
_entity_poly.type
_entity_poly.pdbx_seq_one_letter_code
_entity_poly.pdbx_strand_id
1 'polypeptide(L)'
;MAIEWLKGKLGIKSSHEVNLVFGPITVGVDKTTQIPPFYDNRENLRTAESRGVKPLSLKQIMNQVDPEDYKCMVLSDSPIAHQLRKGNLLRIKEEKDDGSVILQFCSIFGMYDYEQIPSFPCPLDEPMFTGVAIHRYESEGNSLILDEVVKAHQPTGKNRHPQNIIHSETILWSDSKGILQKQSNHPLFKPR
;
A
#
# COMPACT_ATOMS: atom_id res chain seq x y z
N MET A 1 -18.80 19.45 -32.71
CA MET A 1 -18.85 18.66 -33.97
C MET A 1 -17.50 18.58 -34.71
N ALA A 2 -16.61 19.59 -34.66
CA ALA A 2 -15.31 19.52 -35.36
C ALA A 2 -14.27 18.54 -34.76
N ILE A 3 -14.38 18.20 -33.47
CA ILE A 3 -13.42 17.34 -32.74
C ILE A 3 -13.62 15.85 -33.05
N GLU A 4 -14.86 15.40 -33.22
CA GLU A 4 -15.19 13.99 -33.52
C GLU A 4 -14.79 13.60 -34.95
N TRP A 5 -14.82 14.56 -35.90
CA TRP A 5 -14.35 14.33 -37.27
C TRP A 5 -12.82 14.20 -37.36
N LEU A 6 -12.07 14.90 -36.51
CA LEU A 6 -10.60 14.79 -36.45
C LEU A 6 -10.14 13.45 -35.85
N LYS A 7 -10.86 12.92 -34.85
CA LYS A 7 -10.56 11.62 -34.24
C LYS A 7 -10.68 10.46 -35.23
N GLY A 8 -11.65 10.51 -36.14
CA GLY A 8 -11.83 9.49 -37.18
C GLY A 8 -10.73 9.44 -38.24
N LYS A 9 -10.04 10.57 -38.51
CA LYS A 9 -8.97 10.63 -39.52
C LYS A 9 -7.57 10.26 -39.00
N LEU A 10 -7.35 10.30 -37.69
CA LEU A 10 -6.03 10.13 -37.08
C LEU A 10 -5.76 8.72 -36.51
N GLY A 11 -6.71 7.78 -36.60
CA GLY A 11 -6.48 6.39 -36.20
C GLY A 11 -6.15 6.19 -34.71
N ILE A 12 -6.46 7.17 -33.85
CA ILE A 12 -6.23 7.11 -32.41
C ILE A 12 -7.21 6.10 -31.80
N LYS A 13 -6.70 4.92 -31.42
CA LYS A 13 -7.46 3.92 -30.67
C LYS A 13 -7.28 4.14 -29.16
N SER A 14 -8.43 4.42 -28.53
CA SER A 14 -8.75 4.29 -27.11
C SER A 14 -8.43 5.45 -26.15
N SER A 15 -9.48 5.82 -25.40
CA SER A 15 -9.61 6.92 -24.45
C SER A 15 -10.13 6.40 -23.09
N HIS A 16 -9.62 5.24 -22.63
CA HIS A 16 -10.19 4.49 -21.52
C HIS A 16 -9.28 4.38 -20.29
N GLU A 17 -8.33 5.31 -20.13
CA GLU A 17 -7.49 5.36 -18.92
C GLU A 17 -8.09 6.32 -17.88
N VAL A 18 -8.03 5.94 -16.59
CA VAL A 18 -8.21 6.80 -15.42
C VAL A 18 -6.84 6.97 -14.76
N ASN A 19 -6.52 8.19 -14.38
CA ASN A 19 -5.29 8.50 -13.68
C ASN A 19 -5.53 8.45 -12.17
N LEU A 20 -4.84 7.55 -11.48
CA LEU A 20 -4.76 7.49 -10.03
C LEU A 20 -3.54 8.30 -9.57
N VAL A 21 -3.71 9.16 -8.57
CA VAL A 21 -2.66 10.05 -8.06
C VAL A 21 -2.18 9.59 -6.68
N PHE A 22 -0.88 9.30 -6.58
CA PHE A 22 -0.21 8.83 -5.37
C PHE A 22 1.02 9.71 -5.09
N GLY A 23 0.85 10.76 -4.28
CA GLY A 23 1.93 11.73 -4.02
C GLY A 23 2.40 12.42 -5.31
N PRO A 24 3.68 12.31 -5.71
CA PRO A 24 4.19 12.85 -6.98
C PRO A 24 3.90 11.93 -8.19
N ILE A 25 3.33 10.74 -7.96
CA ILE A 25 3.22 9.69 -8.96
C ILE A 25 1.79 9.64 -9.50
N THR A 26 1.66 9.47 -10.81
CA THR A 26 0.36 9.25 -11.46
C THR A 26 0.41 7.93 -12.21
N VAL A 27 -0.57 7.05 -11.95
CA VAL A 27 -0.67 5.73 -12.55
C VAL A 27 -1.91 5.69 -13.43
N GLY A 28 -1.74 5.39 -14.71
CA GLY A 28 -2.84 5.14 -15.64
C GLY A 28 -3.37 3.72 -15.49
N VAL A 29 -4.69 3.57 -15.32
CA VAL A 29 -5.37 2.27 -15.23
C VAL A 29 -6.56 2.23 -16.18
N ASP A 30 -6.89 1.06 -16.73
CA ASP A 30 -8.04 0.88 -17.61
C ASP A 30 -9.37 1.00 -16.82
N LYS A 31 -10.34 1.75 -17.36
CA LYS A 31 -11.69 1.92 -16.80
C LYS A 31 -12.46 0.62 -16.58
N THR A 32 -12.15 -0.42 -17.35
CA THR A 32 -12.79 -1.74 -17.26
C THR A 32 -12.25 -2.59 -16.12
N THR A 33 -11.12 -2.20 -15.54
CA THR A 33 -10.57 -2.89 -14.39
C THR A 33 -11.49 -2.68 -13.19
N GLN A 34 -12.07 -3.76 -12.65
CA GLN A 34 -12.77 -3.74 -11.36
C GLN A 34 -11.73 -3.53 -10.26
N ILE A 35 -11.37 -2.27 -10.10
CA ILE A 35 -10.45 -1.78 -9.10
C ILE A 35 -11.29 -1.47 -7.85
N PRO A 36 -10.93 -2.01 -6.66
CA PRO A 36 -11.48 -1.52 -5.41
C PRO A 36 -11.29 0.00 -5.34
N PRO A 37 -12.19 0.79 -4.72
CA PRO A 37 -12.01 2.23 -4.65
C PRO A 37 -10.68 2.54 -3.96
N PHE A 38 -9.69 3.02 -4.73
CA PHE A 38 -8.47 3.62 -4.20
C PHE A 38 -8.74 5.07 -3.85
N TYR A 39 -8.03 5.54 -2.86
CA TYR A 39 -8.24 6.86 -2.29
C TYR A 39 -7.14 7.79 -2.76
N ASP A 40 -7.47 9.06 -2.97
CA ASP A 40 -6.46 10.06 -3.29
C ASP A 40 -5.47 10.16 -2.13
N ASN A 41 -4.22 9.74 -2.38
CA ASN A 41 -3.17 9.74 -1.38
C ASN A 41 -2.94 11.12 -0.78
N ARG A 42 -3.01 12.19 -1.59
CA ARG A 42 -2.80 13.56 -1.11
C ARG A 42 -3.92 13.98 -0.16
N GLU A 43 -5.17 13.61 -0.49
CA GLU A 43 -6.31 13.87 0.40
C GLU A 43 -6.20 13.08 1.71
N ASN A 44 -5.77 11.82 1.63
CA ASN A 44 -5.54 10.95 2.78
C ASN A 44 -4.47 11.53 3.72
N LEU A 45 -3.29 11.84 3.19
CA LEU A 45 -2.19 12.42 3.95
C LEU A 45 -2.58 13.74 4.61
N ARG A 46 -3.21 14.65 3.86
CA ARG A 46 -3.72 15.92 4.41
C ARG A 46 -4.73 15.70 5.54
N THR A 47 -5.60 14.71 5.38
CA THR A 47 -6.60 14.37 6.41
C THR A 47 -5.92 13.79 7.65
N ALA A 48 -4.92 12.93 7.48
CA ALA A 48 -4.14 12.37 8.58
C ALA A 48 -3.38 13.47 9.35
N GLU A 49 -2.73 14.39 8.65
CA GLU A 49 -2.04 15.55 9.25
C GLU A 49 -2.97 16.40 10.10
N SER A 50 -4.17 16.70 9.59
CA SER A 50 -5.17 17.48 10.31
C SER A 50 -5.62 16.82 11.62
N ARG A 51 -5.33 15.52 11.80
CA ARG A 51 -5.63 14.73 12.99
C ARG A 51 -4.39 14.38 13.81
N GLY A 52 -3.26 15.02 13.54
CA GLY A 52 -2.03 14.86 14.30
C GLY A 52 -1.25 13.60 13.97
N VAL A 53 -1.45 13.02 12.78
CA VAL A 53 -0.67 11.92 12.24
C VAL A 53 0.22 12.48 11.14
N LYS A 54 1.55 12.48 11.35
CA LYS A 54 2.49 13.10 10.42
C LYS A 54 2.87 12.15 9.27
N PRO A 55 2.74 12.54 7.99
CA PRO A 55 3.24 11.78 6.86
C PRO A 55 4.75 11.52 7.00
N LEU A 56 5.12 10.28 6.72
CA LEU A 56 6.48 9.76 6.77
C LEU A 56 6.89 9.26 5.40
N SER A 57 8.17 9.45 5.11
CA SER A 57 8.82 8.75 4.01
C SER A 57 9.15 7.31 4.38
N LEU A 58 9.39 6.47 3.37
CA LEU A 58 9.77 5.08 3.61
C LEU A 58 11.08 5.00 4.40
N LYS A 59 12.05 5.85 4.11
CA LYS A 59 13.30 5.94 4.88
C LYS A 59 13.08 6.25 6.36
N GLN A 60 12.15 7.15 6.66
CA GLN A 60 11.81 7.49 8.04
C GLN A 60 11.15 6.32 8.77
N ILE A 61 10.33 5.52 8.07
CA ILE A 61 9.75 4.29 8.60
C ILE A 61 10.84 3.24 8.83
N MET A 62 11.68 2.99 7.83
CA MET A 62 12.78 2.01 7.89
C MET A 62 13.76 2.32 9.02
N ASN A 63 14.06 3.59 9.30
CA ASN A 63 14.92 3.99 10.42
C ASN A 63 14.31 3.74 11.81
N GLN A 64 13.02 3.41 11.89
CA GLN A 64 12.28 3.19 13.14
C GLN A 64 11.81 1.74 13.31
N VAL A 65 12.04 0.89 12.32
CA VAL A 65 11.59 -0.51 12.28
C VAL A 65 12.81 -1.42 12.11
N ASP A 66 12.77 -2.61 12.70
CA ASP A 66 13.86 -3.57 12.57
C ASP A 66 14.08 -3.97 11.10
N PRO A 67 15.34 -4.01 10.60
CA PRO A 67 15.62 -4.32 9.20
C PRO A 67 15.09 -5.68 8.71
N GLU A 68 14.96 -6.65 9.61
CA GLU A 68 14.41 -7.97 9.33
C GLU A 68 12.91 -7.91 8.95
N ASP A 69 12.24 -6.82 9.30
CA ASP A 69 10.78 -6.68 9.14
C ASP A 69 10.39 -6.05 7.81
N TYR A 70 11.34 -5.52 7.03
CA TYR A 70 11.01 -4.74 5.84
C TYR A 70 10.20 -5.52 4.81
N LYS A 71 10.49 -6.82 4.66
CA LYS A 71 9.77 -7.73 3.74
C LYS A 71 8.40 -8.19 4.26
N CYS A 72 8.07 -7.77 5.48
CA CYS A 72 6.84 -8.09 6.20
C CYS A 72 5.93 -6.86 6.39
N MET A 73 6.31 -5.71 5.82
CA MET A 73 5.59 -4.44 5.96
C MET A 73 4.46 -4.30 4.93
N VAL A 74 3.29 -3.91 5.43
CA VAL A 74 2.22 -3.28 4.66
C VAL A 74 2.13 -1.81 5.08
N LEU A 75 2.46 -0.92 4.16
CA LEU A 75 2.48 0.52 4.33
C LEU A 75 1.10 1.11 4.06
N SER A 76 0.69 2.11 4.84
CA SER A 76 -0.60 2.76 4.67
C SER A 76 -0.50 4.28 4.65
N ASP A 77 -1.31 4.93 3.81
CA ASP A 77 -1.38 6.39 3.70
C ASP A 77 -2.51 7.04 4.51
N SER A 78 -3.29 6.24 5.25
CA SER A 78 -4.31 6.73 6.17
C SER A 78 -4.47 5.76 7.35
N PRO A 79 -4.56 6.26 8.59
CA PRO A 79 -4.89 5.42 9.73
C PRO A 79 -6.22 4.69 9.57
N ILE A 80 -6.25 3.40 9.89
CA ILE A 80 -7.49 2.60 9.92
C ILE A 80 -8.24 2.86 11.23
N ALA A 81 -8.66 4.11 11.44
CA ALA A 81 -9.52 4.50 12.55
C ALA A 81 -10.99 4.55 12.10
N HIS A 82 -11.93 4.27 13.01
CA HIS A 82 -13.39 4.29 12.77
C HIS A 82 -13.94 5.57 12.11
N GLN A 83 -13.15 6.65 12.04
CA GLN A 83 -13.51 7.95 11.49
C GLN A 83 -12.63 8.41 10.30
N LEU A 84 -11.73 7.57 9.81
CA LEU A 84 -10.83 7.85 8.71
C LEU A 84 -11.16 6.95 7.51
N ARG A 85 -10.98 7.49 6.30
CA ARG A 85 -11.20 6.73 5.07
C ARG A 85 -10.26 5.52 5.05
N LYS A 86 -10.70 4.41 4.47
CA LYS A 86 -9.82 3.26 4.21
C LYS A 86 -8.66 3.80 3.37
N GLY A 87 -7.43 3.74 3.84
CA GLY A 87 -6.27 4.22 3.08
C GLY A 87 -5.95 3.30 1.91
N ASN A 88 -4.97 3.71 1.11
CA ASN A 88 -4.25 2.80 0.25
C ASN A 88 -3.32 1.93 1.09
N LEU A 89 -3.08 0.70 0.60
CA LEU A 89 -2.24 -0.31 1.24
C LEU A 89 -1.23 -0.79 0.21
N LEU A 90 0.04 -0.66 0.56
CA LEU A 90 1.17 -0.84 -0.34
C LEU A 90 2.23 -1.70 0.32
N ARG A 91 2.90 -2.55 -0.43
CA ARG A 91 4.09 -3.26 0.04
C ARG A 91 5.27 -3.04 -0.90
N ILE A 92 6.47 -3.24 -0.38
CA ILE A 92 7.70 -3.24 -1.18
C ILE A 92 7.72 -4.53 -2.01
N LYS A 93 7.82 -4.38 -3.33
CA LYS A 93 7.95 -5.50 -4.27
C LYS A 93 9.41 -5.76 -4.63
N GLU A 94 10.19 -4.69 -4.84
CA GLU A 94 11.57 -4.76 -5.29
C GLU A 94 12.32 -3.51 -4.84
N GLU A 95 13.60 -3.66 -4.49
CA GLU A 95 14.54 -2.54 -4.32
C GLU A 95 15.30 -2.32 -5.63
N LYS A 96 15.49 -1.07 -6.04
CA LYS A 96 16.22 -0.71 -7.25
C LYS A 96 17.63 -0.26 -6.94
N ASP A 97 18.53 -0.44 -7.91
CA ASP A 97 19.95 -0.05 -7.81
C ASP A 97 20.15 1.46 -7.59
N ASP A 98 19.18 2.28 -8.00
CA ASP A 98 19.19 3.73 -7.81
C ASP A 98 18.75 4.16 -6.40
N GLY A 99 18.48 3.20 -5.52
CA GLY A 99 18.01 3.42 -4.15
C GLY A 99 16.51 3.74 -4.05
N SER A 100 15.74 3.66 -5.14
CA SER A 100 14.27 3.69 -5.08
C SER A 100 13.69 2.30 -4.79
N VAL A 101 12.41 2.24 -4.44
CA VAL A 101 11.70 0.96 -4.29
C VAL A 101 10.50 0.89 -5.23
N ILE A 102 10.17 -0.30 -5.68
CA ILE A 102 8.92 -0.55 -6.40
C ILE A 102 7.84 -0.92 -5.40
N LEU A 103 6.75 -0.15 -5.39
CA LEU A 103 5.60 -0.41 -4.56
C LEU A 103 4.51 -1.13 -5.35
N GLN A 104 3.83 -2.05 -4.67
CA GLN A 104 2.70 -2.81 -5.19
C GLN A 104 1.49 -2.64 -4.26
N PHE A 105 0.31 -2.40 -4.84
CA PHE A 105 -0.94 -2.41 -4.10
C PHE A 105 -1.26 -3.82 -3.62
N CYS A 106 -1.62 -3.94 -2.35
CA CYS A 106 -1.93 -5.21 -1.72
C CYS A 106 -3.15 -5.13 -0.80
N SER A 107 -3.66 -6.29 -0.38
CA SER A 107 -4.70 -6.39 0.64
C SER A 107 -4.20 -5.91 2.02
N ILE A 108 -5.12 -5.73 2.97
CA ILE A 108 -4.82 -5.27 4.34
C ILE A 108 -3.81 -6.16 5.09
N PHE A 109 -3.74 -7.42 4.72
CA PHE A 109 -2.81 -8.38 5.31
C PHE A 109 -1.58 -8.64 4.43
N GLY A 110 -1.47 -7.97 3.29
CA GLY A 110 -0.39 -8.18 2.32
C GLY A 110 -0.40 -9.56 1.64
N MET A 111 -1.46 -10.35 1.80
CA MET A 111 -1.57 -11.73 1.28
C MET A 111 -2.05 -11.82 -0.17
N TYR A 112 -2.40 -10.68 -0.77
CA TYR A 112 -2.89 -10.60 -2.15
C TYR A 112 -2.44 -9.30 -2.78
N ASP A 113 -1.90 -9.37 -3.99
CA ASP A 113 -1.52 -8.22 -4.80
C ASP A 113 -2.60 -7.90 -5.82
N TYR A 114 -2.92 -6.62 -5.96
CA TYR A 114 -3.79 -6.14 -7.02
C TYR A 114 -2.98 -5.97 -8.33
N GLU A 115 -2.67 -7.08 -9.00
CA GLU A 115 -1.83 -7.14 -10.21
C GLU A 115 -2.34 -6.26 -11.37
N GLN A 116 -3.63 -5.95 -11.37
CA GLN A 116 -4.26 -5.07 -12.34
C GLN A 116 -3.81 -3.60 -12.23
N ILE A 117 -3.25 -3.19 -11.09
CA ILE A 117 -2.64 -1.87 -10.94
C ILE A 117 -1.13 -2.03 -11.11
N PRO A 118 -0.53 -1.32 -12.08
CA PRO A 118 0.90 -1.32 -12.26
C PRO A 118 1.63 -0.97 -10.95
N SER A 119 2.66 -1.76 -10.63
CA SER A 119 3.62 -1.36 -9.61
C SER A 119 4.31 -0.06 -10.03
N PHE A 120 4.71 0.77 -9.07
CA PHE A 120 5.30 2.07 -9.37
C PHE A 120 6.55 2.36 -8.51
N PRO A 121 7.53 3.11 -9.05
CA PRO A 121 8.73 3.47 -8.29
C PRO A 121 8.42 4.56 -7.27
N CYS A 122 8.91 4.42 -6.05
CA CYS A 122 8.77 5.39 -4.96
C CYS A 122 10.16 5.79 -4.43
N PRO A 123 10.49 7.09 -4.42
CA PRO A 123 11.69 7.59 -3.75
C PRO A 123 11.60 7.35 -2.23
N LEU A 124 12.71 6.93 -1.62
CA LEU A 124 12.76 6.65 -0.18
C LEU A 124 12.48 7.87 0.71
N ASP A 125 12.76 9.07 0.21
CA ASP A 125 12.62 10.33 0.94
C ASP A 125 11.24 11.00 0.76
N GLU A 126 10.36 10.48 -0.11
CA GLU A 126 9.05 11.07 -0.36
C GLU A 126 8.04 10.68 0.74
N PRO A 127 7.37 11.64 1.40
CA PRO A 127 6.40 11.35 2.46
C PRO A 127 5.07 10.85 1.88
N MET A 128 4.91 9.53 1.80
CA MET A 128 3.73 8.89 1.21
C MET A 128 2.85 8.11 2.21
N PHE A 129 3.32 7.95 3.45
CA PHE A 129 2.75 7.01 4.40
C PHE A 129 2.45 7.65 5.74
N THR A 130 1.56 7.03 6.51
CA THR A 130 1.17 7.46 7.86
C THR A 130 1.39 6.36 8.89
N GLY A 131 1.64 5.13 8.44
CA GLY A 131 1.89 4.00 9.29
C GLY A 131 2.24 2.75 8.52
N VAL A 132 2.51 1.71 9.28
CA VAL A 132 2.93 0.40 8.80
C VAL A 132 2.33 -0.69 9.67
N ALA A 133 1.84 -1.75 9.04
CA ALA A 133 1.54 -3.01 9.69
C ALA A 133 2.67 -4.00 9.37
N ILE A 134 3.29 -4.56 10.41
CA ILE A 134 4.31 -5.59 10.29
C ILE A 134 3.62 -6.93 10.53
N HIS A 135 3.51 -7.74 9.49
CA HIS A 135 2.82 -9.03 9.55
C HIS A 135 3.82 -10.16 9.85
N ARG A 136 3.46 -11.05 10.77
CA ARG A 136 4.21 -12.28 11.03
C ARG A 136 3.35 -13.45 10.61
N TYR A 137 3.89 -14.24 9.69
CA TYR A 137 3.29 -15.47 9.23
C TYR A 137 4.21 -16.62 9.57
N GLU A 138 3.63 -17.70 10.08
CA GLU A 138 4.36 -18.94 10.37
C GLU A 138 3.64 -20.11 9.71
N SER A 139 4.40 -20.98 9.04
CA SER A 139 3.90 -22.23 8.47
C SER A 139 4.89 -23.34 8.81
N GLU A 140 4.42 -24.39 9.48
CA GLU A 140 5.22 -25.57 9.86
C GLU A 140 6.51 -25.19 10.65
N GLY A 141 6.42 -24.18 11.52
CA GLY A 141 7.56 -23.69 12.32
C GLY A 141 8.52 -22.76 11.57
N ASN A 142 8.25 -22.43 10.30
CA ASN A 142 9.04 -21.50 9.51
C ASN A 142 8.35 -20.16 9.40
N SER A 143 9.09 -19.07 9.66
CA SER A 143 8.61 -17.72 9.40
C SER A 143 8.57 -17.45 7.89
N LEU A 144 7.46 -16.88 7.42
CA LEU A 144 7.24 -16.54 6.03
C LEU A 144 7.28 -15.02 5.82
N ILE A 145 7.85 -14.59 4.71
CA ILE A 145 7.72 -13.19 4.22
C ILE A 145 6.48 -13.03 3.33
N LEU A 146 6.06 -11.78 3.08
CA LEU A 146 4.82 -11.51 2.33
C LEU A 146 4.79 -12.15 0.93
N ASP A 147 5.91 -12.13 0.21
CA ASP A 147 5.98 -12.77 -1.12
C ASP A 147 5.69 -14.28 -1.08
N GLU A 148 6.13 -14.96 -0.03
CA GLU A 148 5.87 -16.39 0.14
C GLU A 148 4.41 -16.64 0.48
N VAL A 149 3.82 -15.77 1.31
CA VAL A 149 2.41 -15.84 1.68
C VAL A 149 1.50 -15.58 0.47
N VAL A 150 1.83 -14.57 -0.36
CA VAL A 150 1.11 -14.30 -1.62
C VAL A 150 1.17 -15.53 -2.53
N LYS A 151 2.36 -16.13 -2.73
CA LYS A 151 2.52 -17.35 -3.53
C LYS A 151 1.73 -18.54 -2.97
N ALA A 152 1.67 -18.69 -1.64
CA ALA A 152 0.90 -19.73 -0.98
C ALA A 152 -0.62 -19.54 -1.12
N HIS A 153 -1.09 -18.29 -1.22
CA HIS A 153 -2.51 -17.93 -1.40
C HIS A 153 -2.96 -17.83 -2.85
N GLN A 154 -2.04 -17.89 -3.83
CA GLN A 154 -2.43 -17.95 -5.23
C GLN A 154 -3.20 -19.25 -5.51
N PRO A 155 -4.36 -19.19 -6.20
CA PRO A 155 -5.16 -20.36 -6.50
C PRO A 155 -4.45 -21.25 -7.53
N THR A 156 -3.55 -22.13 -7.07
CA THR A 156 -3.06 -23.26 -7.87
C THR A 156 -4.16 -24.32 -7.90
N GLY A 157 -4.47 -24.85 -9.08
CA GLY A 157 -5.58 -25.77 -9.33
C GLY A 157 -5.73 -26.89 -8.29
N LYS A 158 -7.01 -27.20 -8.00
CA LYS A 158 -7.57 -28.31 -7.19
C LYS A 158 -6.62 -28.90 -6.13
N ASN A 159 -6.89 -28.52 -4.87
CA ASN A 159 -6.47 -29.19 -3.64
C ASN A 159 -5.05 -28.90 -3.15
N ARG A 160 -4.75 -27.63 -2.86
CA ARG A 160 -3.93 -27.35 -1.68
C ARG A 160 -4.86 -27.01 -0.54
N HIS A 161 -4.85 -27.86 0.50
CA HIS A 161 -5.38 -27.45 1.80
C HIS A 161 -4.64 -26.16 2.19
N PRO A 162 -5.34 -25.12 2.70
CA PRO A 162 -4.64 -23.97 3.23
C PRO A 162 -3.65 -24.51 4.26
N GLN A 163 -2.36 -24.29 4.03
CA GLN A 163 -1.35 -24.58 5.05
C GLN A 163 -1.81 -23.87 6.32
N ASN A 164 -1.59 -24.48 7.49
CA ASN A 164 -1.91 -23.85 8.76
C ASN A 164 -0.96 -22.65 8.95
N ILE A 165 -1.33 -21.53 8.37
CA ILE A 165 -0.60 -20.28 8.46
C ILE A 165 -1.11 -19.56 9.70
N ILE A 166 -0.25 -19.45 10.71
CA ILE A 166 -0.51 -18.65 11.90
C ILE A 166 -0.17 -17.19 11.56
N HIS A 167 -1.10 -16.28 11.83
CA HIS A 167 -0.95 -14.85 11.56
C HIS A 167 -0.97 -14.03 12.86
N SER A 168 -0.02 -13.11 12.98
CA SER A 168 -0.08 -12.00 13.92
C SER A 168 0.41 -10.71 13.26
N GLU A 169 0.11 -9.56 13.86
CA GLU A 169 0.55 -8.27 13.32
C GLU A 169 0.88 -7.26 14.41
N THR A 170 1.80 -6.35 14.09
CA THR A 170 2.04 -5.13 14.86
C THR A 170 1.73 -3.93 13.99
N ILE A 171 0.74 -3.13 14.38
CA ILE A 171 0.35 -1.92 13.67
C ILE A 171 0.95 -0.70 14.36
N LEU A 172 1.69 0.09 13.58
CA LEU A 172 2.36 1.32 14.01
C LEU A 172 1.84 2.52 13.20
N TRP A 173 1.50 3.60 13.89
CA TRP A 173 1.06 4.86 13.30
C TRP A 173 1.98 5.99 13.73
N SER A 174 2.28 6.92 12.82
CA SER A 174 3.07 8.08 13.15
C SER A 174 2.30 9.06 14.04
N ASP A 175 2.95 9.58 15.07
CA ASP A 175 2.41 10.69 15.85
C ASP A 175 2.68 12.04 15.16
N SER A 176 2.27 13.14 15.81
CA SER A 176 2.48 14.51 15.34
C SER A 176 3.97 14.90 15.17
N LYS A 177 4.90 14.16 15.79
CA LYS A 177 6.35 14.36 15.67
C LYS A 177 6.96 13.49 14.59
N GLY A 178 6.22 12.52 14.06
CA GLY A 178 6.68 11.55 13.07
C GLY A 178 7.32 10.31 13.69
N ILE A 179 7.05 10.04 14.97
CA ILE A 179 7.50 8.83 15.64
C ILE A 179 6.43 7.77 15.53
N LEU A 180 6.81 6.57 15.08
CA LEU A 180 5.91 5.42 14.99
C LEU A 180 5.55 4.92 16.39
N GLN A 181 4.25 4.87 16.67
CA GLN A 181 3.68 4.39 17.92
C GLN A 181 2.77 3.19 17.66
N LYS A 182 2.82 2.18 18.55
CA LYS A 182 1.83 1.10 18.52
C LYS A 182 0.43 1.67 18.59
N GLN A 183 -0.50 1.11 17.81
CA GLN A 183 -1.89 1.58 17.75
C GLN A 183 -2.52 1.74 19.14
N SER A 184 -2.27 0.81 20.07
CA SER A 184 -2.78 0.87 21.45
C SER A 184 -2.29 2.08 22.26
N ASN A 185 -1.14 2.64 21.91
CA ASN A 185 -0.53 3.78 22.60
C ASN A 185 -0.83 5.11 21.90
N HIS A 186 -1.30 5.06 20.65
CA HIS A 186 -1.46 6.24 19.81
C HIS A 186 -2.71 7.07 20.22
N PRO A 187 -2.59 8.40 20.39
CA PRO A 187 -3.68 9.25 20.91
C PRO A 187 -4.99 9.18 20.10
N LEU A 188 -4.89 8.99 18.79
CA LEU A 188 -6.05 8.88 17.88
C LEU A 188 -6.94 7.66 18.17
N PHE A 189 -6.39 6.62 18.81
CA PHE A 189 -7.07 5.33 19.02
C PHE A 189 -7.42 5.06 20.48
N LYS A 190 -7.16 6.02 21.38
CA LYS A 190 -7.59 5.90 22.77
C LYS A 190 -9.10 6.10 22.87
N PRO A 191 -9.84 5.27 23.65
CA PRO A 191 -11.23 5.55 23.97
C PRO A 191 -11.34 6.94 24.59
N ARG A 192 -12.31 7.74 24.13
CA ARG A 192 -12.66 9.03 24.74
C ARG A 192 -13.56 8.81 25.94
#